data_AF-A0A7Y0HC46-F1
#
_entry.id   AF-A0A7Y0HC46-F1
#
_cell.length_a   1.000
_cell.length_b   1.000
_cell.length_c   1.000
_cell.angle_alpha   90.00
_cell.angle_beta   90.00
_cell.angle_gamma   90.00
#
_symmetry.space_group_name_H-M   'P 1'
#
loop_
_entity.id
_entity.type
_entity.pdbx_description
1 polymer ?
#
loop_
_entity_poly.entity_id
_entity_poly.type
_entity_poly.pdbx_seq_one_letter_code
_entity_poly.pdbx_strand_id
1 'polypeptide(L)'
;MKPQDLTTTETFNKLALIAEGGGQRGIFTAGVLDAWLEHEYDPFDLFIGTSAGSQNLTSYLARQKGYAKRLIRGLSRHKRFFQLGRGLMGKHIVDLDWYFEKTTEVNRALDFKTAKNSLGDRELLITATNARDRKPYYLSPTGDGKHWRELLKASSALPFLYKQGVQLTPWLNALAANEIEKTDVHAKSDFYLDGGLAAPLPVREAYNRGARKIVVIRTVDASLPVQSAWVNKLKAFVCASGYCPKTLDYLLQHEQAYEDELAFIANHPKDAEIIQIFAGSKLHSKLLGSTDADLRNDYKLGLAAGNSYLRDQYGLGKTEQKYYG
;
A
#
# COMPACT_ATOMS: atom_id res chain seq x y z
N MET A 1 14.19 -18.54 -44.78
CA MET A 1 13.95 -17.30 -44.00
C MET A 1 12.55 -16.82 -44.31
N LYS A 2 11.60 -17.04 -43.40
CA LYS A 2 10.32 -16.32 -43.42
C LYS A 2 10.48 -15.10 -42.50
N PRO A 3 9.99 -13.91 -42.88
CA PRO A 3 9.98 -12.78 -41.99
C PRO A 3 9.07 -13.12 -40.80
N GLN A 4 9.63 -13.01 -39.59
CA GLN A 4 8.86 -13.11 -38.35
C GLN A 4 7.96 -11.88 -38.26
N ASP A 5 6.66 -12.14 -38.22
CA ASP A 5 5.61 -11.15 -37.96
C ASP A 5 5.97 -10.32 -36.73
N LEU A 6 6.01 -9.00 -36.92
CA LEU A 6 5.93 -8.01 -35.86
C LEU A 6 4.53 -8.13 -35.25
N THR A 7 4.37 -9.03 -34.27
CA THR A 7 3.18 -9.04 -33.44
C THR A 7 3.12 -7.72 -32.68
N THR A 8 2.13 -6.91 -33.06
CA THR A 8 1.65 -5.74 -32.34
C THR A 8 1.53 -6.08 -30.86
N THR A 9 2.50 -5.61 -30.07
CA THR A 9 2.34 -5.53 -28.62
C THR A 9 1.27 -4.48 -28.40
N GLU A 10 0.05 -4.90 -28.07
CA GLU A 10 -0.95 -3.96 -27.56
C GLU A 10 -0.37 -3.36 -26.28
N THR A 11 0.20 -2.17 -26.40
CA THR A 11 0.56 -1.33 -25.26
C THR A 11 -0.76 -0.88 -24.66
N PHE A 12 -1.31 -1.67 -23.73
CA PHE A 12 -2.46 -1.28 -22.93
C PHE A 12 -2.09 -0.01 -22.18
N ASN A 13 -2.60 1.16 -22.55
CA ASN A 13 -2.34 2.42 -21.83
C ASN A 13 -3.16 2.47 -20.53
N LYS A 14 -2.89 1.56 -19.59
CA LYS A 14 -3.64 1.48 -18.32
C LYS A 14 -3.37 2.70 -17.44
N LEU A 15 -4.40 3.14 -16.73
CA LEU A 15 -4.31 4.12 -15.65
C LEU A 15 -4.23 3.39 -14.30
N ALA A 16 -3.08 3.48 -13.64
CA ALA A 16 -2.86 2.83 -12.35
C ALA A 16 -3.00 3.79 -11.16
N LEU A 17 -3.55 3.29 -10.06
CA LEU A 17 -3.55 3.93 -8.74
C LEU A 17 -2.71 3.10 -7.76
N ILE A 18 -1.70 3.74 -7.19
CA ILE A 18 -0.85 3.18 -6.16
C ILE A 18 -1.10 3.90 -4.85
N ALA A 19 -1.34 3.13 -3.78
CA ALA A 19 -1.48 3.66 -2.43
C ALA A 19 -0.36 3.11 -1.53
N GLU A 20 0.53 4.01 -1.09
CA GLU A 20 1.61 3.69 -0.17
C GLU A 20 1.08 3.22 1.20
N GLY A 21 1.82 2.33 1.85
CA GLY A 21 1.62 1.96 3.24
C GLY A 21 2.01 3.08 4.22
N GLY A 22 2.01 2.77 5.51
CA GLY A 22 2.41 3.73 6.55
C GLY A 22 1.61 3.70 7.85
N GLY A 23 0.83 2.65 8.08
CA GLY A 23 -0.01 2.50 9.28
C GLY A 23 -1.01 3.63 9.40
N GLN A 24 -0.99 4.35 10.52
CA GLN A 24 -1.94 5.45 10.73
C GLN A 24 -1.73 6.65 9.79
N ARG A 25 -0.58 6.78 9.13
CA ARG A 25 -0.39 7.78 8.05
C ARG A 25 -1.29 7.56 6.85
N GLY A 26 -1.81 6.35 6.66
CA GLY A 26 -2.86 6.06 5.67
C GLY A 26 -4.15 6.87 5.86
N ILE A 27 -4.28 7.64 6.95
CA ILE A 27 -5.37 8.60 7.13
C ILE A 27 -5.34 9.72 6.08
N PHE A 28 -4.15 10.09 5.60
CA PHE A 28 -3.99 11.03 4.50
C PHE A 28 -4.59 10.45 3.21
N THR A 29 -4.21 9.21 2.87
CA THR A 29 -4.77 8.46 1.74
C THR A 29 -6.29 8.34 1.84
N ALA A 30 -6.84 8.09 3.04
CA ALA A 30 -8.27 8.05 3.28
C ALA A 30 -8.95 9.38 2.89
N GLY A 31 -8.32 10.52 3.21
CA GLY A 31 -8.81 11.84 2.80
C GLY A 31 -8.79 12.05 1.29
N VAL A 32 -7.70 11.65 0.62
CA VAL A 32 -7.60 11.75 -0.86
C VAL A 32 -8.72 10.96 -1.54
N LEU A 33 -8.90 9.69 -1.14
CA LEU A 33 -9.89 8.80 -1.74
C LEU A 33 -11.32 9.17 -1.38
N ASP A 34 -11.56 9.69 -0.16
CA ASP A 34 -12.88 10.19 0.22
C ASP A 34 -13.28 11.40 -0.63
N ALA A 35 -12.35 12.32 -0.95
CA ALA A 35 -12.61 13.42 -1.87
C ALA A 35 -12.97 12.89 -3.28
N TRP A 36 -12.28 11.86 -3.75
CA TRP A 36 -12.59 11.26 -5.06
C TRP A 36 -13.95 10.54 -5.08
N LEU A 37 -14.33 9.88 -3.98
CA LEU A 37 -15.68 9.31 -3.84
C LEU A 37 -16.77 10.39 -3.86
N GLU A 38 -16.52 11.58 -3.29
CA GLU A 38 -17.48 12.70 -3.33
C GLU A 38 -17.72 13.22 -4.75
N HIS A 39 -16.74 13.05 -5.64
CA HIS A 39 -16.81 13.45 -7.04
C HIS A 39 -17.01 12.29 -8.02
N GLU A 40 -17.32 11.08 -7.51
CA GLU A 40 -17.48 9.86 -8.31
C GLU A 40 -16.29 9.59 -9.26
N TYR A 41 -15.10 10.06 -8.89
CA TYR A 41 -13.89 9.91 -9.68
C TYR A 41 -13.29 8.54 -9.41
N ASP A 42 -13.30 7.64 -10.39
CA ASP A 42 -12.64 6.31 -10.39
C ASP A 42 -12.30 5.81 -11.81
N PRO A 43 -11.34 6.44 -12.51
CA PRO A 43 -10.98 6.08 -13.88
C PRO A 43 -9.89 5.00 -13.99
N PHE A 44 -9.49 4.37 -12.89
CA PHE A 44 -8.30 3.51 -12.84
C PHE A 44 -8.60 2.09 -13.33
N ASP A 45 -7.65 1.45 -14.01
CA ASP A 45 -7.70 0.06 -14.48
C ASP A 45 -6.93 -0.90 -13.56
N LEU A 46 -5.94 -0.37 -12.83
CA LEU A 46 -5.03 -1.13 -11.97
C LEU A 46 -4.88 -0.44 -10.62
N PHE A 47 -5.08 -1.19 -9.55
CA PHE A 47 -4.92 -0.75 -8.18
C PHE A 47 -3.80 -1.55 -7.53
N ILE A 48 -2.79 -0.89 -6.97
CA ILE A 48 -1.77 -1.58 -6.16
C ILE A 48 -1.66 -0.90 -4.80
N GLY A 49 -1.95 -1.66 -3.75
CA GLY A 49 -1.93 -1.15 -2.39
C GLY A 49 -0.97 -1.92 -1.51
N THR A 50 -0.27 -1.17 -0.66
CA THR A 50 0.64 -1.72 0.35
C THR A 50 0.11 -1.43 1.75
N SER A 51 -0.11 -2.46 2.59
CA SER A 51 -0.50 -2.31 4.00
C SER A 51 -1.76 -1.45 4.17
N ALA A 52 -1.67 -0.33 4.91
CA ALA A 52 -2.76 0.65 5.02
C ALA A 52 -3.25 1.18 3.65
N GLY A 53 -2.41 1.21 2.63
CA GLY A 53 -2.78 1.53 1.25
C GLY A 53 -3.76 0.51 0.66
N SER A 54 -3.51 -0.80 0.83
CA SER A 54 -4.42 -1.87 0.38
C SER A 54 -5.79 -1.75 1.04
N GLN A 55 -5.83 -1.41 2.33
CA GLN A 55 -7.08 -1.21 3.07
C GLN A 55 -7.86 0.00 2.55
N ASN A 56 -7.15 1.11 2.28
CA ASN A 56 -7.73 2.32 1.71
C ASN A 56 -8.32 2.07 0.32
N LEU A 57 -7.56 1.45 -0.59
CA LEU A 57 -8.04 1.11 -1.94
C LEU A 57 -9.23 0.17 -1.90
N THR A 58 -9.22 -0.82 -1.00
CA THR A 58 -10.37 -1.73 -0.84
C THR A 58 -11.62 -0.96 -0.36
N SER A 59 -11.47 -0.01 0.57
CA SER A 59 -12.61 0.81 1.03
C SER A 59 -13.13 1.79 -0.02
N TYR A 60 -12.26 2.25 -0.90
CA TYR A 60 -12.59 3.09 -2.04
C TYR A 60 -13.38 2.30 -3.11
N LEU A 61 -12.93 1.10 -3.45
CA LEU A 61 -13.68 0.17 -4.29
C LEU A 61 -15.01 -0.24 -3.63
N ALA A 62 -15.05 -0.42 -2.31
CA ALA A 62 -16.29 -0.66 -1.59
C ALA A 62 -17.27 0.54 -1.59
N ARG A 63 -16.88 1.69 -2.16
CA ARG A 63 -17.65 2.95 -2.15
C ARG A 63 -18.01 3.43 -0.75
N GLN A 64 -17.22 3.05 0.26
CA GLN A 64 -17.51 3.35 1.66
C GLN A 64 -16.78 4.60 2.15
N LYS A 65 -17.27 5.78 1.75
CA LYS A 65 -16.71 7.07 2.19
C LYS A 65 -16.59 7.15 3.72
N GLY A 66 -15.43 7.55 4.21
CA GLY A 66 -15.15 7.71 5.64
C GLY A 66 -14.87 6.41 6.40
N TYR A 67 -14.89 5.24 5.73
CA TYR A 67 -14.61 3.96 6.36
C TYR A 67 -13.19 3.88 6.92
N ALA A 68 -12.18 4.15 6.07
CA ALA A 68 -10.78 4.12 6.48
C ALA A 68 -10.51 5.13 7.62
N LYS A 69 -11.06 6.35 7.53
CA LYS A 69 -10.99 7.34 8.60
C LYS A 69 -11.53 6.82 9.93
N ARG A 70 -12.71 6.19 9.92
CA ARG A 70 -13.35 5.65 11.14
C ARG A 70 -12.49 4.55 11.77
N LEU A 71 -11.90 3.66 10.97
CA LEU A 71 -11.07 2.57 11.46
C LEU A 71 -9.71 3.04 11.99
N ILE A 72 -9.05 3.96 11.27
CA ILE A 72 -7.75 4.50 11.69
C ILE A 72 -7.92 5.34 12.97
N ARG A 73 -8.97 6.17 13.07
CA ARG A 73 -9.22 6.98 14.27
C ARG A 73 -9.77 6.17 15.44
N GLY A 74 -10.55 5.13 15.17
CA GLY A 74 -11.22 4.32 16.19
C GLY A 74 -10.41 3.10 16.63
N LEU A 75 -10.20 2.15 15.73
CA LEU A 75 -9.58 0.85 16.05
C LEU A 75 -8.07 0.96 16.22
N SER A 76 -7.39 1.66 15.30
CA SER A 76 -5.91 1.74 15.33
C SER A 76 -5.35 2.56 16.49
N ARG A 77 -6.20 3.31 17.20
CA ARG A 77 -5.84 4.05 18.43
C ARG A 77 -6.25 3.32 19.69
N HIS A 78 -6.99 2.23 19.58
CA HIS A 78 -7.45 1.51 20.74
C HIS A 78 -6.26 0.87 21.46
N LYS A 79 -6.19 1.02 22.79
CA LYS A 79 -5.14 0.39 23.61
C LYS A 79 -5.08 -1.13 23.41
N ARG A 80 -6.11 -1.79 22.90
CA ARG A 80 -6.07 -3.23 22.60
C ARG A 80 -5.35 -3.56 21.30
N PHE A 81 -5.39 -2.64 20.33
CA PHE A 81 -4.68 -2.78 19.07
C PHE A 81 -3.18 -2.57 19.24
N PHE A 82 -2.76 -1.57 20.02
CA PHE A 82 -1.35 -1.25 20.22
C PHE A 82 -0.99 -1.24 21.71
N GLN A 83 -0.17 -2.20 22.14
CA GLN A 83 0.35 -2.29 23.51
C GLN A 83 1.85 -2.57 23.53
N LEU A 84 2.63 -1.52 23.80
CA LEU A 84 4.09 -1.62 23.93
C LEU A 84 4.51 -2.65 25.00
N GLY A 85 3.77 -2.76 26.11
CA GLY A 85 4.07 -3.71 27.19
C GLY A 85 4.00 -5.19 26.79
N ARG A 86 3.25 -5.55 25.73
CA ARG A 86 3.18 -6.94 25.23
C ARG A 86 4.52 -7.41 24.65
N GLY A 87 5.31 -6.50 24.08
CA GLY A 87 6.62 -6.80 23.51
C GLY A 87 7.61 -7.32 24.55
N LEU A 88 7.55 -6.81 25.78
CA LEU A 88 8.39 -7.25 26.90
C LEU A 88 8.03 -8.66 27.39
N MET A 89 6.80 -9.12 27.12
CA MET A 89 6.31 -10.46 27.47
C MET A 89 6.40 -11.44 26.29
N GLY A 90 7.15 -11.08 25.23
CA GLY A 90 7.32 -11.92 24.03
C GLY A 90 6.15 -11.94 23.05
N LYS A 91 5.02 -11.28 23.36
CA LYS A 91 3.78 -11.25 22.56
C LYS A 91 3.79 -10.16 21.47
N HIS A 92 2.84 -10.21 20.53
CA HIS A 92 2.68 -9.21 19.47
C HIS A 92 2.33 -7.83 20.05
N ILE A 93 3.03 -6.79 19.57
CA ILE A 93 2.84 -5.39 19.99
C ILE A 93 1.58 -4.82 19.32
N VAL A 94 1.27 -5.28 18.10
CA VAL A 94 0.01 -5.01 17.40
C VAL A 94 -0.85 -6.25 17.31
N ASP A 95 -2.12 -6.09 17.66
CA ASP A 95 -3.12 -7.16 17.61
C ASP A 95 -3.90 -7.09 16.28
N LEU A 96 -3.27 -7.56 15.20
CA LEU A 96 -3.89 -7.61 13.87
C LEU A 96 -5.08 -8.57 13.83
N ASP A 97 -5.01 -9.67 14.59
CA ASP A 97 -6.12 -10.62 14.72
C ASP A 97 -7.36 -9.91 15.26
N TRP A 98 -7.22 -9.21 16.39
CA TRP A 98 -8.31 -8.43 16.96
C TRP A 98 -8.80 -7.33 16.00
N TYR A 99 -7.88 -6.62 15.32
CA TYR A 99 -8.27 -5.57 14.38
C TYR A 99 -9.16 -6.10 13.25
N PHE A 100 -8.72 -7.16 12.56
CA PHE A 100 -9.46 -7.73 11.43
C PHE A 100 -10.69 -8.51 11.88
N GLU A 101 -10.69 -9.13 13.06
CA GLU A 101 -11.91 -9.66 13.68
C GLU A 101 -12.93 -8.55 13.90
N LYS A 102 -12.52 -7.37 14.41
CA LYS A 102 -13.44 -6.23 14.55
C LYS A 102 -13.97 -5.69 13.23
N THR A 103 -13.29 -5.91 12.11
CA THR A 103 -13.84 -5.61 10.78
C THR A 103 -14.90 -6.59 10.30
N THR A 104 -15.26 -7.61 11.11
CA THR A 104 -16.41 -8.49 10.84
C THR A 104 -17.69 -8.04 11.55
N GLU A 105 -17.60 -7.11 12.50
CA GLU A 105 -18.77 -6.56 13.17
C GLU A 105 -19.59 -5.70 12.21
N VAL A 106 -20.92 -5.82 12.25
CA VAL A 106 -21.85 -5.18 11.30
C VAL A 106 -21.55 -3.68 11.08
N ASN A 107 -21.25 -2.92 12.13
CA ASN A 107 -20.97 -1.47 12.06
C ASN A 107 -19.54 -1.11 11.58
N ARG A 108 -18.71 -2.11 11.30
CA ARG A 108 -17.29 -1.99 10.94
C ARG A 108 -16.92 -2.89 9.75
N ALA A 109 -17.90 -3.56 9.15
CA ALA A 109 -17.72 -4.44 8.02
C ALA A 109 -17.31 -3.68 6.76
N LEU A 110 -16.24 -4.15 6.13
CA LEU A 110 -15.83 -3.76 4.79
C LEU A 110 -16.71 -4.51 3.78
N ASP A 111 -17.37 -3.78 2.89
CA ASP A 111 -18.25 -4.39 1.90
C ASP A 111 -17.45 -4.93 0.71
N PHE A 112 -16.91 -6.14 0.90
CA PHE A 112 -16.16 -6.85 -0.14
C PHE A 112 -16.99 -7.19 -1.38
N LYS A 113 -18.32 -7.28 -1.24
CA LYS A 113 -19.21 -7.54 -2.39
C LYS A 113 -19.25 -6.31 -3.28
N THR A 114 -19.46 -5.12 -2.70
CA THR A 114 -19.40 -3.85 -3.43
C THR A 114 -17.99 -3.60 -3.98
N ALA A 115 -16.94 -3.91 -3.21
CA ALA A 115 -15.56 -3.82 -3.71
C ALA A 115 -15.34 -4.67 -4.96
N LYS A 116 -15.73 -5.96 -4.92
CA LYS A 116 -15.63 -6.87 -6.07
C LYS A 116 -16.46 -6.41 -7.26
N ASN A 117 -17.70 -5.98 -7.02
CA ASN A 117 -18.59 -5.51 -8.08
C ASN A 117 -18.07 -4.23 -8.74
N SER A 118 -17.56 -3.28 -7.96
CA SER A 118 -16.99 -2.04 -8.49
C SER A 118 -15.69 -2.31 -9.24
N LEU A 119 -14.89 -3.28 -8.80
CA LEU A 119 -13.63 -3.65 -9.44
C LEU A 119 -13.90 -4.18 -10.85
N GLY A 120 -14.91 -5.04 -11.02
CA GLY A 120 -15.29 -5.59 -12.33
C GLY A 120 -14.12 -6.36 -12.95
N ASP A 121 -13.77 -6.03 -14.20
CA ASP A 121 -12.66 -6.64 -14.95
C ASP A 121 -11.29 -5.99 -14.66
N ARG A 122 -11.26 -4.99 -13.77
CA ARG A 122 -10.05 -4.28 -13.37
C ARG A 122 -9.23 -5.07 -12.36
N GLU A 123 -7.98 -4.69 -12.14
CA GLU A 123 -7.05 -5.44 -11.30
C GLU A 123 -6.80 -4.74 -9.96
N LEU A 124 -6.93 -5.47 -8.84
CA LEU A 124 -6.48 -5.04 -7.51
C LEU A 124 -5.39 -5.99 -7.01
N LEU A 125 -4.24 -5.42 -6.68
CA LEU A 125 -3.08 -6.13 -6.15
C LEU A 125 -2.77 -5.66 -4.73
N ILE A 126 -2.79 -6.61 -3.81
CA ILE A 126 -2.40 -6.44 -2.42
C ILE A 126 -0.96 -6.92 -2.28
N THR A 127 -0.04 -6.02 -1.96
CA THR A 127 1.37 -6.39 -1.84
C THR A 127 1.63 -7.15 -0.54
N ALA A 128 2.47 -8.17 -0.58
CA ALA A 128 2.98 -8.88 0.59
C ALA A 128 4.45 -9.24 0.39
N THR A 129 5.16 -9.50 1.48
CA THR A 129 6.54 -10.01 1.43
C THR A 129 6.56 -11.46 1.88
N ASN A 130 7.00 -12.40 1.03
CA ASN A 130 7.09 -13.80 1.44
C ASN A 130 8.27 -13.98 2.40
N ALA A 131 8.03 -14.57 3.57
CA ALA A 131 9.04 -14.70 4.62
C ALA A 131 10.19 -15.66 4.24
N ARG A 132 9.96 -16.60 3.31
CA ARG A 132 10.93 -17.59 2.86
C ARG A 132 11.99 -16.98 1.94
N ASP A 133 11.57 -16.29 0.89
CA ASP A 133 12.47 -15.78 -0.15
C ASP A 133 12.69 -14.26 -0.08
N ARG A 134 11.95 -13.56 0.77
CA ARG A 134 11.96 -12.11 0.96
C ARG A 134 11.57 -11.33 -0.30
N LYS A 135 10.88 -11.93 -1.25
CA LYS A 135 10.46 -11.24 -2.48
C LYS A 135 9.10 -10.55 -2.32
N PRO A 136 8.82 -9.52 -3.15
CA PRO A 136 7.50 -8.94 -3.22
C PRO A 136 6.55 -9.88 -3.97
N TYR A 137 5.36 -10.04 -3.40
CA TYR A 137 4.24 -10.79 -3.97
C TYR A 137 3.06 -9.84 -4.18
N TYR A 138 2.41 -9.93 -5.34
CA TYR A 138 1.27 -9.11 -5.72
C TYR A 138 0.02 -9.99 -5.79
N LEU A 139 -0.80 -9.93 -4.74
CA LEU A 139 -1.85 -10.90 -4.48
C LEU A 139 -3.23 -10.33 -4.86
N SER A 140 -3.95 -11.03 -5.74
CA SER A 140 -5.29 -10.63 -6.18
C SER A 140 -6.38 -11.23 -5.30
N PRO A 141 -7.29 -10.42 -4.73
CA PRO A 141 -8.36 -10.93 -3.87
C PRO A 141 -9.55 -11.46 -4.68
N THR A 142 -9.46 -12.68 -5.19
CA THR A 142 -10.48 -13.30 -6.06
C THR A 142 -11.59 -14.05 -5.31
N GLY A 143 -11.36 -14.36 -4.04
CA GLY A 143 -12.22 -15.21 -3.20
C GLY A 143 -13.33 -14.45 -2.47
N ASP A 144 -13.78 -15.05 -1.37
CA ASP A 144 -14.81 -14.50 -0.48
C ASP A 144 -14.24 -13.43 0.48
N GLY A 145 -15.09 -12.82 1.30
CA GLY A 145 -14.65 -11.81 2.26
C GLY A 145 -13.60 -12.30 3.27
N LYS A 146 -13.50 -13.61 3.52
CA LYS A 146 -12.43 -14.17 4.38
C LYS A 146 -11.09 -14.09 3.66
N HIS A 147 -11.04 -14.51 2.39
CA HIS A 147 -9.84 -14.37 1.56
C HIS A 147 -9.35 -12.91 1.52
N TRP A 148 -10.24 -11.96 1.22
CA TRP A 148 -9.88 -10.54 1.20
C TRP A 148 -9.26 -10.07 2.53
N ARG A 149 -9.87 -10.43 3.67
CA ARG A 149 -9.34 -10.07 4.99
C ARG A 149 -7.97 -10.69 5.26
N GLU A 150 -7.75 -11.95 4.88
CA GLU A 150 -6.47 -12.63 5.07
C GLU A 150 -5.36 -11.96 4.26
N LEU A 151 -5.63 -11.56 3.01
CA LEU A 151 -4.66 -10.80 2.20
C LEU A 151 -4.35 -9.42 2.79
N LEU A 152 -5.38 -8.66 3.19
CA LEU A 152 -5.21 -7.35 3.82
C LEU A 152 -4.41 -7.47 5.13
N LYS A 153 -4.63 -8.54 5.89
CA LYS A 153 -3.89 -8.84 7.11
C LYS A 153 -2.43 -9.19 6.82
N ALA A 154 -2.17 -10.04 5.84
CA ALA A 154 -0.81 -10.37 5.40
C ALA A 154 -0.04 -9.11 4.98
N SER A 155 -0.68 -8.26 4.18
CA SER A 155 -0.12 -6.98 3.74
C SER A 155 0.20 -5.99 4.86
N SER A 156 -0.37 -6.19 6.07
CA SER A 156 -0.19 -5.31 7.23
C SER A 156 0.71 -5.91 8.33
N ALA A 157 1.25 -7.12 8.12
CA ALA A 157 1.94 -7.91 9.13
C ALA A 157 3.41 -7.53 9.32
N LEU A 158 3.67 -6.40 9.98
CA LEU A 158 5.03 -5.93 10.25
C LEU A 158 5.74 -6.84 11.27
N PRO A 159 6.93 -7.42 10.96
CA PRO A 159 7.62 -8.41 11.81
C PRO A 159 7.88 -7.96 13.26
N PHE A 160 8.15 -6.66 13.46
CA PHE A 160 8.37 -6.10 14.80
C PHE A 160 7.12 -6.05 15.66
N LEU A 161 5.95 -5.97 15.01
CA LEU A 161 4.66 -5.76 15.64
C LEU A 161 3.84 -7.06 15.66
N TYR A 162 4.04 -7.92 14.66
CA TYR A 162 3.36 -9.19 14.41
C TYR A 162 4.37 -10.24 13.88
N LYS A 163 5.06 -10.91 14.80
CA LYS A 163 6.30 -11.69 14.55
C LYS A 163 6.15 -12.90 13.62
N GLN A 164 4.97 -13.52 13.56
CA GLN A 164 4.79 -14.75 12.78
C GLN A 164 4.46 -14.50 11.31
N GLY A 165 3.99 -13.29 10.96
CA GLY A 165 3.35 -13.09 9.66
C GLY A 165 2.02 -13.84 9.57
N VAL A 166 1.39 -13.78 8.41
CA VAL A 166 0.13 -14.47 8.13
C VAL A 166 0.41 -15.67 7.24
N GLN A 167 0.00 -16.85 7.67
CA GLN A 167 0.07 -18.04 6.84
C GLN A 167 -1.04 -17.97 5.79
N LEU A 168 -0.67 -18.01 4.51
CA LEU A 168 -1.61 -18.19 3.40
C LEU A 168 -1.55 -19.66 2.96
N THR A 169 -2.71 -20.29 2.75
CA THR A 169 -2.83 -21.75 2.54
C THR A 169 -3.28 -22.12 1.11
N PRO A 170 -3.03 -23.37 0.64
CA PRO A 170 -3.17 -23.82 -0.76
C PRO A 170 -4.50 -23.63 -1.49
N TRP A 171 -5.61 -23.54 -0.77
CA TRP A 171 -6.94 -23.31 -1.34
C TRP A 171 -7.16 -21.82 -1.71
N LEU A 172 -6.26 -20.96 -1.24
CA LEU A 172 -6.06 -19.60 -1.72
C LEU A 172 -5.00 -19.72 -2.82
N ASN A 173 -5.40 -19.89 -4.07
CA ASN A 173 -4.51 -19.85 -5.24
C ASN A 173 -3.92 -18.44 -5.38
N ALA A 174 -3.03 -18.07 -4.48
CA ALA A 174 -2.22 -16.88 -4.52
C ALA A 174 -0.97 -17.20 -5.33
N LEU A 175 -1.14 -17.55 -6.61
CA LEU A 175 -0.07 -17.28 -7.57
C LEU A 175 0.07 -15.77 -7.54
N ALA A 176 1.24 -15.27 -7.13
CA ALA A 176 1.48 -13.86 -7.35
C ALA A 176 1.36 -13.61 -8.85
N ALA A 177 0.77 -12.48 -9.24
CA ALA A 177 0.49 -12.24 -10.64
C ALA A 177 1.76 -12.11 -11.53
N ASN A 178 2.96 -12.25 -10.94
CA ASN A 178 4.27 -12.38 -11.58
C ASN A 178 4.78 -13.85 -11.66
N GLU A 179 4.05 -14.84 -11.14
CA GLU A 179 4.45 -16.26 -11.10
C GLU A 179 3.60 -17.18 -12.01
N ILE A 180 2.70 -16.62 -12.83
CA ILE A 180 1.69 -17.37 -13.62
C ILE A 180 2.32 -18.39 -14.62
N GLU A 181 3.60 -18.25 -14.99
CA GLU A 181 4.24 -19.08 -16.02
C GLU A 181 5.06 -20.31 -15.53
N LYS A 182 5.14 -20.61 -14.22
CA LYS A 182 5.99 -21.74 -13.75
C LYS A 182 5.24 -22.82 -12.95
N THR A 183 4.81 -23.85 -13.69
CA THR A 183 4.76 -25.31 -13.39
C THR A 183 4.37 -25.81 -11.99
N ASP A 184 3.38 -26.72 -11.93
CA ASP A 184 3.14 -27.79 -10.94
C ASP A 184 3.95 -27.74 -9.63
N VAL A 185 3.62 -26.78 -8.75
CA VAL A 185 4.13 -26.77 -7.37
C VAL A 185 3.00 -27.21 -6.45
N HIS A 186 3.19 -28.32 -5.75
CA HIS A 186 2.41 -28.65 -4.56
C HIS A 186 2.30 -27.39 -3.70
N ALA A 187 1.10 -26.80 -3.66
CA ALA A 187 0.88 -25.55 -2.95
C ALA A 187 1.29 -25.76 -1.48
N LYS A 188 2.40 -25.12 -1.12
CA LYS A 188 2.99 -25.19 0.21
C LYS A 188 2.56 -23.92 0.92
N SER A 189 1.94 -24.06 2.09
CA SER A 189 1.59 -22.89 2.89
C SER A 189 2.87 -22.12 3.25
N ASP A 190 2.90 -20.84 2.96
CA ASP A 190 4.00 -19.93 3.32
C ASP A 190 3.50 -18.81 4.22
N PHE A 191 4.43 -18.18 4.94
CA PHE A 191 4.16 -17.03 5.78
C PHE A 191 4.46 -15.74 5.03
N TYR A 192 3.54 -14.79 5.13
CA TYR A 192 3.61 -13.50 4.47
C TYR A 192 3.65 -12.37 5.50
N LEU A 193 4.47 -11.37 5.20
CA LEU A 193 4.71 -10.18 6.01
C LEU A 193 4.20 -8.94 5.26
N ASP A 194 4.22 -7.80 5.96
CA ASP A 194 3.83 -6.52 5.39
C ASP A 194 4.51 -6.28 4.04
N GLY A 195 3.71 -5.88 3.04
CA GLY A 195 4.21 -5.67 1.69
C GLY A 195 5.23 -4.54 1.59
N GLY A 196 5.21 -3.61 2.56
CA GLY A 196 6.14 -2.50 2.61
C GLY A 196 7.59 -2.93 2.70
N LEU A 197 7.90 -4.14 3.21
CA LEU A 197 9.28 -4.60 3.32
C LEU A 197 9.95 -4.84 1.97
N ALA A 198 9.21 -5.26 0.95
CA ALA A 198 9.74 -5.59 -0.38
C ALA A 198 9.14 -4.76 -1.53
N ALA A 199 7.93 -4.22 -1.35
CA ALA A 199 7.21 -3.41 -2.32
C ALA A 199 6.51 -2.21 -1.62
N PRO A 200 7.28 -1.24 -1.09
CA PRO A 200 6.70 -0.08 -0.41
C PRO A 200 5.98 0.89 -1.36
N LEU A 201 6.45 1.01 -2.60
CA LEU A 201 5.93 1.89 -3.65
C LEU A 201 6.02 1.19 -5.01
N PRO A 202 5.13 0.24 -5.34
CA PRO A 202 5.29 -0.66 -6.51
C PRO A 202 5.00 0.01 -7.87
N VAL A 203 5.70 1.11 -8.19
CA VAL A 203 5.52 1.91 -9.41
C VAL A 203 6.06 1.18 -10.63
N ARG A 204 7.23 0.57 -10.48
CA ARG A 204 7.82 -0.29 -11.53
C ARG A 204 6.90 -1.45 -11.88
N GLU A 205 6.25 -2.06 -10.89
CA GLU A 205 5.31 -3.15 -11.13
C GLU A 205 4.10 -2.69 -11.94
N ALA A 206 3.51 -1.54 -11.60
CA ALA A 206 2.40 -0.98 -12.37
C ALA A 206 2.80 -0.75 -13.84
N TYR A 207 3.99 -0.17 -14.07
CA TYR A 207 4.53 0.02 -15.42
C TYR A 207 4.71 -1.31 -16.19
N ASN A 208 5.30 -2.31 -15.53
CA ASN A 208 5.50 -3.65 -16.11
C ASN A 208 4.18 -4.33 -16.49
N ARG A 209 3.08 -3.99 -15.81
CA ARG A 209 1.71 -4.47 -16.09
C ARG A 209 0.97 -3.68 -17.17
N GLY A 210 1.67 -2.77 -17.84
CA GLY A 210 1.15 -1.94 -18.92
C GLY A 210 0.75 -0.54 -18.49
N ALA A 211 0.80 -0.16 -17.21
CA ALA A 211 0.41 1.20 -16.85
C ALA A 211 1.31 2.24 -17.53
N ARG A 212 0.68 3.25 -18.13
CA ARG A 212 1.36 4.39 -18.77
C ARG A 212 0.98 5.72 -18.13
N LYS A 213 -0.12 5.77 -17.38
CA LYS A 213 -0.38 6.85 -16.43
C LYS A 213 -0.50 6.25 -15.04
N ILE A 214 0.34 6.69 -14.11
CA ILE A 214 0.45 6.09 -12.77
C ILE A 214 0.28 7.20 -11.74
N VAL A 215 -0.80 7.13 -10.96
CA VAL A 215 -1.06 8.04 -9.84
C VAL A 215 -0.62 7.36 -8.55
N VAL A 216 0.24 8.02 -7.78
CA VAL A 216 0.84 7.47 -6.56
C VAL A 216 0.47 8.36 -5.37
N ILE A 217 -0.28 7.84 -4.42
CA ILE A 217 -0.57 8.54 -3.16
C ILE A 217 0.51 8.17 -2.15
N ARG A 218 1.31 9.16 -1.74
CA ARG A 218 2.44 8.98 -0.84
C ARG A 218 2.14 9.50 0.57
N THR A 219 2.48 8.70 1.57
CA THR A 219 2.34 9.02 3.00
C THR A 219 3.67 9.38 3.66
N VAL A 220 4.79 9.20 2.95
CA VAL A 220 6.11 9.69 3.33
C VAL A 220 6.42 10.95 2.54
N ASP A 221 7.06 11.92 3.21
CA ASP A 221 7.43 13.20 2.62
C ASP A 221 8.41 13.01 1.44
N ALA A 222 8.31 13.87 0.43
CA ALA A 222 9.17 13.85 -0.74
C ALA A 222 10.64 14.16 -0.39
N SER A 223 10.87 14.93 0.69
CA SER A 223 12.20 15.42 1.07
C SER A 223 12.92 14.59 2.14
N LEU A 224 12.34 13.46 2.59
CA LEU A 224 12.98 12.65 3.64
C LEU A 224 14.08 11.75 3.03
N PRO A 225 15.32 11.82 3.53
CA PRO A 225 16.34 10.86 3.13
C PRO A 225 15.90 9.46 3.58
N VAL A 226 15.85 8.52 2.64
CA VAL A 226 15.40 7.15 2.86
C VAL A 226 16.45 6.36 3.66
N GLN A 227 17.73 6.64 3.43
CA GLN A 227 18.83 6.04 4.17
C GLN A 227 18.96 6.60 5.59
N SER A 228 18.68 5.75 6.56
CA SER A 228 19.03 6.00 7.94
C SER A 228 20.50 5.63 8.16
N ALA A 229 21.44 6.59 8.10
CA ALA A 229 22.86 6.34 8.41
C ALA A 229 23.07 5.63 9.78
N TRP A 230 22.11 5.78 10.70
CA TRP A 230 22.05 5.07 11.97
C TRP A 230 21.80 3.55 11.84
N VAL A 231 20.97 3.10 10.89
CA VAL A 231 20.66 1.68 10.67
C VAL A 231 21.89 0.93 10.19
N ASN A 232 22.68 1.54 9.29
CA ASN A 232 23.95 0.97 8.84
C ASN A 232 24.99 0.87 9.97
N LYS A 233 25.09 1.90 10.82
CA LYS A 233 25.95 1.87 12.01
C LYS A 233 25.50 0.83 13.03
N LEU A 234 24.18 0.70 13.25
CA LEU A 234 23.59 -0.30 14.12
C LEU A 234 23.84 -1.71 13.58
N LYS A 235 23.75 -1.94 12.27
CA LYS A 235 24.10 -3.22 11.65
C LYS A 235 25.56 -3.58 11.86
N ALA A 236 26.47 -2.64 11.61
CA ALA A 236 27.89 -2.86 11.85
C ALA A 236 28.16 -3.23 13.31
N PHE A 237 27.54 -2.52 14.27
CA PHE A 237 27.72 -2.77 15.70
C PHE A 237 27.08 -4.09 16.18
N VAL A 238 25.81 -4.34 15.84
CA VAL A 238 25.07 -5.51 16.31
C VAL A 238 25.59 -6.77 15.62
N CYS A 239 25.87 -6.74 14.33
CA CYS A 239 26.36 -7.93 13.62
C CYS A 239 27.86 -8.20 13.92
N ALA A 240 28.63 -7.22 14.39
CA ALA A 240 29.96 -7.44 14.95
C ALA A 240 29.94 -8.27 16.24
N SER A 241 28.81 -8.36 16.95
CA SER A 241 28.65 -9.22 18.14
C SER A 241 28.46 -10.71 17.82
N GLY A 242 28.49 -11.11 16.54
CA GLY A 242 28.29 -12.48 16.08
C GLY A 242 26.82 -12.89 15.91
N TYR A 243 25.87 -12.03 16.29
CA TYR A 243 24.43 -12.21 16.05
C TYR A 243 23.86 -11.05 15.23
N CYS A 244 23.41 -11.34 14.01
CA CYS A 244 22.76 -10.37 13.14
C CYS A 244 21.23 -10.61 13.15
N PRO A 245 20.42 -9.73 13.75
CA PRO A 245 18.97 -9.92 13.81
C PRO A 245 18.37 -9.94 12.40
N LYS A 246 17.66 -11.00 12.03
CA LYS A 246 16.93 -11.10 10.75
C LYS A 246 15.99 -9.91 10.50
N THR A 247 15.54 -9.27 11.57
CA THR A 247 14.69 -8.08 11.54
C THR A 247 15.38 -6.85 10.95
N LEU A 248 16.70 -6.73 11.12
CA LEU A 248 17.48 -5.62 10.58
C LEU A 248 17.62 -5.71 9.06
N ASP A 249 17.72 -6.93 8.54
CA ASP A 249 17.75 -7.16 7.09
C ASP A 249 16.43 -6.75 6.41
N TYR A 250 15.28 -6.92 7.08
CA TYR A 250 14.00 -6.41 6.55
C TYR A 250 13.94 -4.89 6.50
N LEU A 251 14.57 -4.20 7.45
CA LEU A 251 14.61 -2.73 7.44
C LEU A 251 15.49 -2.21 6.31
N LEU A 252 16.68 -2.79 6.14
CA LEU A 252 17.56 -2.44 5.02
C LEU A 252 16.96 -2.79 3.67
N GLN A 253 16.28 -3.93 3.58
CA GLN A 253 15.54 -4.29 2.38
C GLN A 253 14.45 -3.26 2.05
N HIS A 254 13.69 -2.83 3.06
CA HIS A 254 12.69 -1.78 2.89
C HIS A 254 13.31 -0.48 2.37
N GLU A 255 14.40 0.00 2.98
CA GLU A 255 15.10 1.21 2.54
C GLU A 255 15.57 1.08 1.09
N GLN A 256 16.24 -0.03 0.74
CA GLN A 256 16.72 -0.27 -0.63
C GLN A 256 15.57 -0.35 -1.64
N ALA A 257 14.52 -1.12 -1.36
CA ALA A 257 13.37 -1.25 -2.25
C ALA A 257 12.68 0.09 -2.47
N TYR A 258 12.63 0.95 -1.46
CA TYR A 258 12.09 2.29 -1.57
C TYR A 258 12.96 3.18 -2.46
N GLU A 259 14.29 3.17 -2.26
CA GLU A 259 15.24 3.92 -3.09
C GLU A 259 15.17 3.48 -4.55
N ASP A 260 15.08 2.18 -4.82
CA ASP A 260 14.96 1.64 -6.17
C ASP A 260 13.71 2.13 -6.89
N GLU A 261 12.58 2.27 -6.17
CA GLU A 261 11.33 2.79 -6.74
C GLU A 261 11.38 4.31 -6.92
N LEU A 262 12.02 5.06 -6.01
CA LEU A 262 12.27 6.49 -6.22
C LEU A 262 13.19 6.73 -7.43
N ALA A 263 14.22 5.91 -7.61
CA ALA A 263 15.11 5.98 -8.76
C ALA A 263 14.36 5.67 -10.06
N PHE A 264 13.43 4.71 -10.05
CA PHE A 264 12.54 4.45 -11.18
C PHE A 264 11.61 5.63 -11.46
N ILE A 265 10.97 6.21 -10.43
CA ILE A 265 10.11 7.39 -10.58
C ILE A 265 10.90 8.57 -11.18
N ALA A 266 12.13 8.81 -10.73
CA ALA A 266 12.96 9.90 -11.23
C ALA A 266 13.43 9.68 -12.68
N ASN A 267 13.59 8.42 -13.10
CA ASN A 267 14.12 8.03 -14.41
C ASN A 267 13.12 7.17 -15.19
N HIS A 268 11.83 7.46 -15.08
CA HIS A 268 10.80 6.64 -15.70
C HIS A 268 10.88 6.69 -17.23
N PRO A 269 10.45 5.63 -17.93
CA PRO A 269 10.35 5.63 -19.39
C PRO A 269 9.50 6.79 -19.93
N LYS A 270 9.86 7.32 -21.10
CA LYS A 270 9.20 8.52 -21.69
C LYS A 270 7.73 8.30 -22.04
N ASP A 271 7.32 7.05 -22.21
CA ASP A 271 5.94 6.66 -22.49
C ASP A 271 5.09 6.57 -21.20
N ALA A 272 5.70 6.69 -20.01
CA ALA A 272 4.99 6.75 -18.74
C ALA A 272 4.85 8.19 -18.23
N GLU A 273 3.70 8.50 -17.63
CA GLU A 273 3.43 9.69 -16.83
C GLU A 273 3.22 9.23 -15.37
N ILE A 274 4.03 9.75 -14.44
CA ILE A 274 3.91 9.43 -13.01
C ILE A 274 3.49 10.68 -12.25
N ILE A 275 2.29 10.65 -11.66
CA ILE A 275 1.73 11.73 -10.85
C ILE A 275 1.83 11.33 -9.38
N GLN A 276 2.50 12.14 -8.57
CA GLN A 276 2.63 11.89 -7.13
C GLN A 276 1.76 12.87 -6.33
N ILE A 277 0.96 12.33 -5.40
CA ILE A 277 0.12 13.09 -4.48
C ILE A 277 0.73 13.03 -3.09
N PHE A 278 1.06 14.21 -2.56
CA PHE A 278 1.64 14.41 -1.24
C PHE A 278 0.77 15.35 -0.39
N ALA A 279 1.02 15.38 0.91
CA ALA A 279 0.36 16.30 1.82
C ALA A 279 0.86 17.76 1.74
N GLY A 280 1.93 18.03 0.98
CA GLY A 280 2.59 19.34 0.89
C GLY A 280 3.39 19.75 2.13
N SER A 281 3.19 19.07 3.25
CA SER A 281 3.98 19.17 4.48
C SER A 281 4.12 17.80 5.14
N LYS A 282 5.10 17.65 6.03
CA LYS A 282 5.25 16.45 6.85
C LYS A 282 3.96 16.12 7.61
N LEU A 283 3.49 14.89 7.47
CA LEU A 283 2.34 14.37 8.20
C LEU A 283 2.59 14.36 9.73
N HIS A 284 1.59 14.75 10.51
CA HIS A 284 1.66 14.70 11.98
C HIS A 284 1.44 13.28 12.51
N SER A 285 0.66 12.49 11.78
CA SER A 285 0.42 11.09 12.05
C SER A 285 1.68 10.25 11.91
N LYS A 286 1.77 9.23 12.74
CA LYS A 286 2.90 8.30 12.83
C LYS A 286 2.49 6.95 12.26
N LEU A 287 3.41 5.99 12.26
CA LEU A 287 3.06 4.60 11.98
C LEU A 287 1.99 4.10 12.97
N LEU A 288 2.18 4.38 14.26
CA LEU A 288 1.27 4.05 15.36
C LEU A 288 1.32 5.14 16.45
N GLY A 289 0.28 5.22 17.28
CA GLY A 289 0.25 6.10 18.46
C GLY A 289 -0.03 7.58 18.17
N SER A 290 -0.60 7.90 17.02
CA SER A 290 -1.04 9.27 16.67
C SER A 290 -2.22 9.71 17.54
N THR A 291 -2.30 11.01 17.81
CA THR A 291 -3.45 11.59 18.51
C THR A 291 -4.66 11.74 17.58
N ASP A 292 -5.85 12.01 18.12
CA ASP A 292 -7.02 12.30 17.29
C ASP A 292 -6.84 13.59 16.47
N ALA A 293 -6.11 14.55 17.03
CA ALA A 293 -5.85 15.82 16.40
C ALA A 293 -4.95 15.63 15.18
N ASP A 294 -3.86 14.86 15.31
CA ASP A 294 -2.96 14.52 14.20
C ASP A 294 -3.70 13.84 13.06
N LEU A 295 -4.54 12.84 13.38
CA LEU A 295 -5.31 12.12 12.37
C LEU A 295 -6.35 13.00 11.69
N ARG A 296 -7.03 13.90 12.44
CA ARG A 296 -7.99 14.85 11.85
C ARG A 296 -7.29 15.87 10.96
N ASN A 297 -6.11 16.34 11.36
CA ASN A 297 -5.30 17.25 10.56
C ASN A 297 -4.92 16.60 9.23
N ASP A 298 -4.30 15.43 9.29
CA ASP A 298 -3.76 14.76 8.10
C ASP A 298 -4.86 14.25 7.17
N TYR A 299 -6.04 13.89 7.71
CA TYR A 299 -7.22 13.62 6.90
C TYR A 299 -7.67 14.85 6.09
N LYS A 300 -7.64 16.05 6.69
CA LYS A 300 -7.99 17.30 5.99
C LYS A 300 -6.96 17.64 4.92
N LEU A 301 -5.66 17.41 5.19
CA LEU A 301 -4.62 17.53 4.16
C LEU A 301 -4.89 16.57 2.99
N GLY A 302 -5.32 15.34 3.29
CA GLY A 302 -5.74 14.36 2.28
C GLY A 302 -6.89 14.86 1.41
N LEU A 303 -7.98 15.34 2.02
CA LEU A 303 -9.12 15.92 1.29
C LEU A 303 -8.68 17.09 0.39
N ALA A 304 -7.83 17.98 0.91
CA ALA A 304 -7.32 19.12 0.16
C ALA A 304 -6.48 18.68 -1.05
N ALA A 305 -5.58 17.70 -0.85
CA ALA A 305 -4.74 17.15 -1.91
C ALA A 305 -5.56 16.42 -2.99
N GLY A 306 -6.55 15.60 -2.57
CA GLY A 306 -7.46 14.93 -3.49
C GLY A 306 -8.27 15.91 -4.34
N ASN A 307 -8.83 16.95 -3.72
CA ASN A 307 -9.54 18.01 -4.43
C ASN A 307 -8.62 18.82 -5.37
N SER A 308 -7.37 19.05 -4.98
CA SER A 308 -6.41 19.72 -5.86
C SER A 308 -6.11 18.92 -7.12
N TYR A 309 -5.85 17.62 -6.94
CA TYR A 309 -5.65 16.70 -8.06
C TYR A 309 -6.86 16.72 -9.02
N LEU A 310 -8.09 16.68 -8.51
CA LEU A 310 -9.29 16.75 -9.35
C LEU A 310 -9.38 18.06 -10.12
N ARG A 311 -9.10 19.22 -9.51
CA ARG A 311 -9.09 20.51 -10.21
C ARG A 311 -8.12 20.52 -11.38
N ASP A 312 -6.95 19.91 -11.21
CA ASP A 312 -5.93 19.81 -12.25
C ASP A 312 -6.40 18.88 -13.38
N GLN A 313 -7.06 17.76 -13.06
CA GLN A 313 -7.62 16.86 -14.07
C GLN A 313 -8.77 17.49 -14.87
N TYR A 314 -9.63 18.28 -14.24
CA TYR A 314 -10.74 18.97 -14.91
C TYR A 314 -10.36 20.31 -15.55
N GLY A 315 -9.07 20.70 -15.53
CA GLY A 315 -8.59 21.93 -16.16
C GLY A 315 -9.03 23.23 -15.47
N LEU A 316 -9.59 23.15 -14.26
CA LEU A 316 -10.12 24.29 -13.52
C LEU A 316 -9.04 25.15 -12.82
N GLY A 317 -7.76 24.75 -12.93
CA GLY A 317 -6.60 25.46 -12.38
C GLY A 317 -5.82 26.34 -13.36
N LYS A 318 -6.15 26.34 -14.67
CA LYS A 318 -5.45 27.15 -15.68
C LYS A 318 -6.15 28.48 -16.00
N THR A 319 -6.71 29.16 -15.01
CA THR A 319 -7.05 30.58 -15.19
C THR A 319 -5.77 31.39 -15.05
N GLU A 320 -5.22 31.78 -16.20
CA GLU A 320 -4.16 32.78 -16.30
C GLU A 320 -4.44 33.94 -15.35
N GLN A 321 -3.52 34.23 -14.43
CA GLN A 321 -3.38 35.55 -13.85
C GLN A 321 -3.06 36.51 -15.00
N LYS A 322 -4.09 37.04 -15.66
CA LYS A 322 -3.97 38.28 -16.41
C LYS A 322 -3.67 39.36 -15.40
N TYR A 323 -2.40 39.73 -15.33
CA TYR A 323 -1.96 41.02 -14.81
C TYR A 323 -2.78 42.10 -15.52
N TYR A 324 -3.68 42.75 -14.79
CA TYR A 324 -4.14 44.07 -15.16
C TYR A 324 -3.10 45.05 -14.62
N GLY A 325 -2.53 45.84 -15.55
CA GLY A 325 -1.61 46.94 -15.25
C GLY A 325 -2.28 48.13 -14.59
#